data_AF-A0AAU8D1T5-F1
#
_entry.id   AF-A0AAU8D1T5-F1
#
_cell.length_a   1.000
_cell.length_b   1.000
_cell.length_c   1.000
_cell.angle_alpha   90.00
_cell.angle_beta   90.00
_cell.angle_gamma   90.00
#
_symmetry.space_group_name_H-M   'P 1'
#
loop_
_entity.id
_entity.type
_entity.pdbx_description
1 polymer ?
#
loop_
_entity_poly.entity_id
_entity_poly.type
_entity_poly.pdbx_seq_one_letter_code
_entity_poly.pdbx_strand_id
1 'polypeptide(L)' 'MLRISGSHHIYGKPGSIVRLSIPIHGSKPLKQGLAKHLLKLAGIDPEDI' A
#
# COMPACT_ATOMS: atom_id res chain seq x y z
N MET A 1 -5.02 -9.73 -0.63
CA MET A 1 -3.61 -9.76 -0.18
C MET A 1 -2.90 -10.89 -0.90
N LEU A 2 -1.68 -10.68 -1.42
CA LEU A 2 -0.97 -11.71 -2.19
C LEU A 2 0.01 -12.52 -1.33
N ARG A 3 0.87 -11.85 -0.55
CA ARG A 3 1.81 -12.49 0.38
C ARG A 3 2.40 -11.51 1.40
N ILE A 4 3.11 -12.05 2.39
CA ILE A 4 3.94 -11.29 3.33
C ILE A 4 5.40 -11.67 3.11
N SER A 5 6.31 -10.69 3.16
CA SER A 5 7.76 -10.88 3.07
C SER A 5 8.45 -10.06 4.16
N GLY A 6 8.79 -10.70 5.28
CA GLY A 6 9.25 -9.99 6.47
C GLY A 6 8.18 -9.02 6.97
N SER A 7 8.54 -7.74 7.13
CA SER A 7 7.59 -6.68 7.51
C SER A 7 6.76 -6.11 6.36
N HIS A 8 6.94 -6.59 5.11
CA HIS A 8 6.22 -6.05 3.96
C HIS A 8 4.99 -6.87 3.63
N HIS A 9 3.84 -6.19 3.54
CA HIS A 9 2.62 -6.75 3.02
C HIS A 9 2.51 -6.45 1.52
N ILE A 10 2.37 -7.50 0.71
CA ILE A 10 2.30 -7.37 -0.74
C ILE A 10 0.85 -7.56 -1.19
N TYR A 11 0.30 -6.52 -1.82
CA TYR A 11 -1.05 -6.48 -2.39
C TYR A 11 -1.00 -6.41 -3.91
N GLY A 12 -2.04 -6.96 -4.53
CA GLY A 12 -2.32 -6.81 -5.95
C GLY A 12 -3.84 -6.89 -6.14
N LYS A 13 -4.31 -6.21 -7.18
CA LYS A 13 -5.72 -6.16 -7.58
C LYS A 13 -5.89 -6.96 -8.88
N PRO A 14 -6.85 -7.91 -8.97
CA PRO A 14 -7.13 -8.60 -10.22
C PRO A 14 -7.36 -7.62 -11.37
N GLY A 15 -6.77 -7.88 -12.53
CA GLY A 15 -6.83 -6.98 -13.69
C GLY A 15 -5.91 -5.75 -13.62
N SER A 16 -5.16 -5.55 -12.53
CA SER A 16 -4.13 -4.53 -12.43
C SER A 16 -2.74 -5.16 -12.41
N ILE A 17 -1.81 -4.60 -13.19
CA ILE A 17 -0.39 -5.00 -13.18
C ILE A 17 0.38 -4.43 -11.98
N VAL A 18 -0.21 -3.46 -11.29
CA VAL A 18 0.42 -2.78 -10.15
C VAL A 18 0.46 -3.72 -8.95
N ARG A 19 1.65 -3.84 -8.35
CA ARG A 19 1.86 -4.53 -7.07
C ARG A 19 2.27 -3.50 -6.02
N LEU A 20 1.58 -3.50 -4.89
CA LEU A 20 1.88 -2.61 -3.77
C LEU A 20 2.64 -3.39 -2.70
N SER A 21 3.84 -2.94 -2.37
CA SER A 21 4.61 -3.43 -1.23
C SER A 21 4.48 -2.40 -0.11
N ILE A 22 3.75 -2.73 0.95
CA ILE A 22 3.44 -1.82 2.06
C ILE A 22 4.28 -2.22 3.27
N PRO A 23 5.17 -1.35 3.79
CA PRO A 23 5.94 -1.64 4.99
C PRO A 23 5.04 -1.57 6.23
N ILE A 24 5.08 -2.60 7.07
CA ILE A 24 4.34 -2.67 8.33
C ILE A 24 5.33 -2.65 9.49
N HIS A 25 5.43 -1.50 10.16
CA HIS A 25 6.31 -1.28 11.30
C HIS A 25 5.49 -0.95 12.56
N GLY A 26 5.37 -1.91 13.48
CA GLY A 26 4.95 -1.67 14.87
C GLY A 26 3.65 -0.88 15.03
N SER A 27 2.67 -1.11 14.15
CA SER A 27 1.37 -0.40 14.12
C SER A 27 1.50 1.13 14.07
N LYS A 28 2.64 1.67 13.61
CA LYS A 28 2.83 3.11 13.47
C LYS A 28 2.28 3.60 12.13
N PRO A 29 1.77 4.85 12.08
CA PRO A 29 1.34 5.45 10.83
C PRO A 29 2.48 5.52 9.82
N LEU A 30 2.13 5.34 8.54
CA LEU A 30 3.03 5.64 7.44
C LEU A 30 3.30 7.15 7.38
N LYS A 31 4.50 7.53 6.94
CA LYS A 31 4.77 8.92 6.60
C LYS A 31 3.82 9.37 5.49
N GLN A 32 3.33 10.61 5.59
CA GLN A 32 2.30 11.14 4.68
C GLN A 32 2.67 11.02 3.20
N GLY A 33 3.92 11.28 2.83
CA GLY A 33 4.37 11.17 1.44
C GLY A 33 4.28 9.73 0.89
N LEU A 34 4.65 8.75 1.71
CA LEU A 34 4.55 7.33 1.33
C LEU A 34 3.08 6.90 1.23
N ALA A 35 2.24 7.31 2.18
CA ALA A 35 0.80 7.04 2.13
C ALA A 35 0.18 7.61 0.84
N LYS A 36 0.40 8.89 0.54
CA LYS A 36 -0.09 9.55 -0.68
C LYS A 36 0.39 8.83 -1.95
N HIS A 37 1.67 8.44 -1.99
CA HIS A 37 2.21 7.71 -3.14
C HIS A 37 1.51 6.35 -3.34
N LEU A 38 1.33 5.58 -2.26
CA LEU A 38 0.64 4.28 -2.32
C LEU A 38 -0.82 4.42 -2.74
N LEU A 39 -1.53 5.44 -2.26
CA LEU A 39 -2.92 5.73 -2.67
C LEU A 39 -3.03 6.08 -4.14
N LYS A 40 -2.11 6.92 -4.64
CA LYS A 40 -2.03 7.23 -6.08
C LYS A 40 -1.84 5.97 -6.92
N LEU A 41 -0.95 5.06 -6.50
CA LEU A 41 -0.75 3.79 -7.21
C LEU A 41 -1.96 2.85 -7.11
N ALA A 42 -2.72 2.94 -6.02
CA ALA A 42 -3.97 2.20 -5.83
C ALA A 42 -5.14 2.79 -6.64
N GLY A 43 -5.00 4.01 -7.17
CA GLY A 43 -6.08 4.75 -7.82
C GLY A 43 -7.18 5.15 -6.84
N ILE A 44 -6.80 5.46 -5.60
CA ILE A 44 -7.72 5.91 -4.54
C ILE A 44 -7.43 7.38 -4.26
N ASP A 45 -8.48 8.19 -4.22
CA ASP A 45 -8.34 9.59 -3.87
C ASP A 45 -8.15 9.73 -2.35
N PRO A 46 -7.17 10.54 -1.89
CA PRO A 46 -6.91 10.70 -0.45
C PRO A 46 -8.08 11.25 0.36
N GLU A 47 -9.07 11.85 -0.29
CA GLU A 47 -10.28 12.39 0.33
C GLU A 47 -11.33 11.30 0.62
N ASP A 48 -11.18 10.10 0.04
CA ASP A 48 -12.07 8.95 0.25
C ASP A 48 -11.73 8.14 1.53
N ILE A 49 -10.73 8.57 2.32
CA ILE A 49 -10.16 7.81 3.46
C ILE A 49 -10.28 8.57 4.77
#